data_AF-A0A7V9V2H0-F1
#
_entry.id   AF-A0A7V9V2H0-F1
#
_cell.length_a   1.000
_cell.length_b   1.000
_cell.length_c   1.000
_cell.angle_alpha   90.00
_cell.angle_beta   90.00
_cell.angle_gamma   90.00
#
_symmetry.space_group_name_H-M   'P 1'
#
loop_
_entity.id
_entity.type
_entity.pdbx_description
1 polymer ?
#
loop_
_entity_poly.entity_id
_entity_poly.type
_entity_poly.pdbx_seq_one_letter_code
_entity_poly.pdbx_strand_id
1 'polypeptide(L)'
;IEAEFTLFVDDVKRRPEDVFRTPRKLVSVPMLPRTGRSFQLPSGGAIYFDTGVIEVATPIVELEPGCAYRATRLLWEQIRYVRRELDKWSVRNDCTCRLQGFSTHYNFSFPDARRSTTRTASKLGYLLAHILPAPVMLLAANRESTAVGVRPRGSRVEVTTDFTPDAPLMLATCGLITGVMQGVLHWPAYDMEQLGHHGIPRLVPFRLRKHSSRRGWRVLPSSLARNPFTADPNEPIWRLRDGRMASLREIAAEITRPFRKEIRRLSDAATVRHIDAVFAGDARSLLDFPKRPNAYDDAGHLINWNRRRVRHWARSDYEKVIHRVIAHEPIRIGRNRYKAERMQGWYEVVFCDMKTKARRVFNLDDLVRLTQRKR
;
A
#
# COMPACT_ATOMS: atom_id res chain seq x y z
N ILE A 1 2.92 1.82 -1.28
CA ILE A 1 1.80 1.80 -0.32
C ILE A 1 1.48 3.24 0.03
N GLU A 2 0.22 3.59 0.15
CA GLU A 2 -0.25 4.92 0.57
C GLU A 2 -1.13 4.72 1.81
N ALA A 3 -1.09 5.65 2.76
CA ALA A 3 -1.95 5.68 3.94
C ALA A 3 -2.53 7.08 4.11
N GLU A 4 -3.84 7.13 4.37
CA GLU A 4 -4.59 8.36 4.56
C GLU A 4 -4.97 8.50 6.03
N PHE A 5 -4.92 9.74 6.54
CA PHE A 5 -5.22 10.07 7.92
C PHE A 5 -6.17 11.27 8.02
N THR A 6 -7.17 11.14 8.88
CA THR A 6 -7.96 12.29 9.34
C THR A 6 -7.19 13.02 10.43
N LEU A 7 -7.08 14.35 10.30
CA LEU A 7 -6.46 15.21 11.30
C LEU A 7 -7.48 15.64 12.36
N PHE A 8 -7.09 15.53 13.62
CA PHE A 8 -7.78 16.15 14.74
C PHE A 8 -6.86 17.17 15.41
N VAL A 9 -7.42 18.33 15.76
CA VAL A 9 -6.77 19.37 16.58
C VAL A 9 -7.72 19.67 17.73
N ASP A 10 -7.25 19.47 18.96
CA ASP A 10 -8.03 19.57 20.21
C ASP A 10 -9.34 18.78 20.13
N ASP A 11 -9.20 17.52 19.72
CA ASP A 11 -10.27 16.54 19.49
C ASP A 11 -11.35 16.96 18.49
N VAL A 12 -11.14 18.04 17.74
CA VAL A 12 -12.02 18.40 16.63
C VAL A 12 -11.40 18.01 15.30
N LYS A 13 -12.18 17.33 14.46
CA LYS A 13 -11.78 17.01 13.09
C LYS A 13 -11.51 18.30 12.32
N ARG A 14 -10.35 18.37 11.66
CA ARG A 14 -9.93 19.50 10.83
C ARG A 14 -9.46 19.02 9.46
N ARG A 15 -9.62 19.88 8.46
CA ARG A 15 -9.01 19.67 7.15
C ARG A 15 -7.55 20.15 7.21
N PRO A 16 -6.58 19.34 6.79
CA PRO A 16 -5.17 19.75 6.78
C PRO A 16 -4.91 20.99 5.92
N GLU A 17 -5.70 21.20 4.87
CA GLU A 17 -5.63 22.37 4.01
C GLU A 17 -6.04 23.66 4.75
N ASP A 18 -6.96 23.58 5.71
CA ASP A 18 -7.40 24.75 6.47
C ASP A 18 -6.40 25.09 7.58
N VAL A 19 -5.76 24.07 8.17
CA VAL A 19 -4.79 24.24 9.27
C VAL A 19 -3.42 24.63 8.74
N PHE A 20 -2.89 23.89 7.75
CA PHE A 20 -1.51 24.05 7.28
C PHE A 20 -1.41 24.71 5.89
N ARG A 21 -2.51 24.77 5.12
CA ARG A 21 -2.54 25.16 3.68
C ARG A 21 -1.82 24.20 2.75
N THR A 22 -0.56 23.88 3.05
CA THR A 22 0.28 22.96 2.25
C THR A 22 1.16 22.11 3.16
N PRO A 23 1.61 20.92 2.71
CA PRO A 23 2.52 20.09 3.49
C PRO A 23 3.83 20.80 3.89
N ARG A 24 4.28 21.79 3.13
CA ARG A 24 5.48 22.60 3.42
C ARG A 24 5.38 23.42 4.71
N LYS A 25 4.18 23.72 5.19
CA LYS A 25 3.99 24.47 6.45
C LYS A 25 3.96 23.55 7.67
N LEU A 26 3.72 22.26 7.47
CA LEU A 26 3.83 21.23 8.51
C LEU A 26 5.28 20.76 8.66
N VAL A 27 5.93 20.42 7.54
CA VAL A 27 7.30 19.85 7.54
C VAL A 27 8.36 20.95 7.63
N SER A 28 9.23 20.86 8.63
CA SER A 28 10.29 21.83 8.95
C SER A 28 11.51 21.80 8.03
N VAL A 29 11.77 20.66 7.38
CA VAL A 29 12.92 20.47 6.48
C VAL A 29 12.51 20.76 5.04
N PRO A 30 13.38 21.38 4.21
CA PRO A 30 13.12 21.56 2.79
C PRO A 30 12.73 20.25 2.09
N MET A 31 11.66 20.31 1.30
CA MET A 31 11.15 19.17 0.54
C MET A 31 11.28 19.41 -0.96
N LEU A 32 11.61 18.35 -1.70
CA LEU A 32 11.61 18.37 -3.15
C LEU A 32 10.15 18.44 -3.66
N PRO A 33 9.78 19.42 -4.51
CA PRO A 33 8.45 19.46 -5.12
C PRO A 33 8.17 18.19 -5.93
N ARG A 34 6.90 17.79 -6.02
CA ARG A 34 6.44 16.76 -6.96
C ARG A 34 5.45 17.39 -7.95
N THR A 35 4.96 16.62 -8.92
CA THR A 35 3.83 17.04 -9.77
C THR A 35 2.57 17.25 -8.93
N GLY A 36 1.81 18.30 -9.21
CA GLY A 36 0.61 18.66 -8.45
C GLY A 36 0.93 19.30 -7.11
N ARG A 37 0.16 18.95 -6.06
CA ARG A 37 0.27 19.52 -4.70
C ARG A 37 1.09 18.66 -3.73
N SER A 38 1.77 17.63 -4.24
CA SER A 38 2.55 16.70 -3.40
C SER A 38 4.01 17.12 -3.26
N PHE A 39 4.63 16.67 -2.18
CA PHE A 39 6.02 16.93 -1.84
C PHE A 39 6.74 15.63 -1.47
N GLN A 40 8.00 15.52 -1.85
CA GLN A 40 8.85 14.41 -1.44
C GLN A 40 9.32 14.67 -0.01
N LEU A 41 9.02 13.74 0.89
CA LEU A 41 9.45 13.78 2.28
C LEU A 41 10.96 13.51 2.39
N PRO A 42 11.65 14.07 3.40
CA PRO A 42 13.05 13.75 3.67
C PRO A 42 13.30 12.28 4.06
N SER A 43 12.27 11.60 4.55
CA SER A 43 12.27 10.15 4.78
C SER A 43 12.14 9.33 3.48
N GLY A 44 12.07 9.97 2.32
CA GLY A 44 12.11 9.32 1.01
C GLY A 44 10.75 8.99 0.38
N GLY A 45 9.64 9.14 1.10
CA GLY A 45 8.28 9.01 0.55
C GLY A 45 7.71 10.33 0.07
N ALA A 46 6.38 10.43 0.02
CA ALA A 46 5.67 11.65 -0.33
C ALA A 46 4.58 11.98 0.68
N ILE A 47 4.24 13.27 0.76
CA ILE A 47 3.12 13.81 1.53
C ILE A 47 2.28 14.72 0.64
N TYR A 48 0.95 14.65 0.80
CA TYR A 48 0.02 15.62 0.26
C TYR A 48 -1.26 15.67 1.09
N PHE A 49 -2.02 16.74 0.88
CA PHE A 49 -3.38 16.84 1.41
C PHE A 49 -4.34 16.59 0.26
N ASP A 50 -5.19 15.58 0.41
CA ASP A 50 -6.23 15.25 -0.56
C ASP A 50 -7.58 15.26 0.15
N THR A 51 -8.49 16.13 -0.29
CA THR A 51 -9.89 16.11 0.13
C THR A 51 -10.09 16.05 1.66
N GLY A 52 -9.27 16.80 2.42
CA GLY A 52 -9.40 16.85 3.89
C GLY A 52 -8.69 15.75 4.67
N VAL A 53 -7.85 14.93 4.04
CA VAL A 53 -6.96 13.97 4.71
C VAL A 53 -5.49 14.30 4.47
N ILE A 54 -4.62 13.87 5.40
CA ILE A 54 -3.18 13.81 5.19
C ILE A 54 -2.87 12.46 4.56
N GLU A 55 -2.32 12.46 3.37
CA GLU A 55 -1.86 11.24 2.71
C GLU A 55 -0.34 11.16 2.76
N VAL A 56 0.17 10.01 3.19
CA VAL A 56 1.57 9.65 3.14
C VAL A 56 1.77 8.43 2.26
N ALA A 57 2.82 8.45 1.45
CA ALA A 57 3.05 7.43 0.45
C ALA A 57 4.50 7.00 0.43
N THR A 58 4.73 5.71 0.23
CA THR A 58 6.07 5.18 -0.01
C THR A 58 6.59 5.65 -1.37
N PRO A 59 7.91 5.74 -1.58
CA PRO A 59 8.42 5.73 -2.94
C PRO A 59 8.06 4.40 -3.64
N ILE A 60 8.30 4.34 -4.96
CA ILE A 60 8.27 3.05 -5.67
C ILE A 60 9.37 2.16 -5.10
N VAL A 61 9.03 0.89 -4.89
CA VAL A 61 9.95 -0.18 -4.52
C VAL A 61 9.98 -1.19 -5.65
N GLU A 62 11.17 -1.64 -6.01
CA GLU A 62 11.42 -2.66 -7.01
C GLU A 62 10.74 -3.96 -6.63
N LEU A 63 10.26 -4.68 -7.64
CA LEU A 63 9.67 -5.99 -7.46
C LEU A 63 10.77 -7.07 -7.40
N GLU A 64 11.32 -7.24 -6.20
CA GLU A 64 12.36 -8.22 -5.91
C GLU A 64 12.15 -8.83 -4.51
N PRO A 65 12.86 -9.90 -4.12
CA PRO A 65 12.76 -10.46 -2.78
C PRO A 65 12.91 -9.39 -1.69
N GLY A 66 11.97 -9.34 -0.75
CA GLY A 66 11.92 -8.35 0.32
C GLY A 66 11.20 -7.05 -0.04
N CYS A 67 10.62 -6.91 -1.24
CA CYS A 67 9.91 -5.69 -1.66
C CYS A 67 8.78 -5.29 -0.70
N ALA A 68 8.00 -6.26 -0.22
CA ALA A 68 6.91 -6.01 0.72
C ALA A 68 7.44 -5.47 2.07
N TYR A 69 8.54 -6.04 2.58
CA TYR A 69 9.18 -5.53 3.79
C TYR A 69 9.65 -4.09 3.62
N ARG A 70 10.34 -3.77 2.51
CA ARG A 70 10.82 -2.42 2.27
C ARG A 70 9.68 -1.43 2.11
N ALA A 71 8.64 -1.78 1.36
CA ALA A 71 7.46 -0.93 1.19
C ALA A 71 6.77 -0.66 2.53
N THR A 72 6.54 -1.69 3.35
CA THR A 72 5.91 -1.51 4.67
C THR A 72 6.81 -0.73 5.62
N ARG A 73 8.12 -1.01 5.67
CA ARG A 73 9.09 -0.22 6.44
C ARG A 73 9.05 1.26 6.06
N LEU A 74 9.17 1.54 4.76
CA LEU A 74 9.19 2.90 4.24
C LEU A 74 7.92 3.66 4.62
N LEU A 75 6.75 3.00 4.60
CA LEU A 75 5.49 3.62 5.00
C LEU A 75 5.53 4.02 6.48
N TRP A 76 5.91 3.10 7.37
CA TRP A 76 5.98 3.38 8.80
C TRP A 76 7.05 4.42 9.14
N GLU A 77 8.16 4.46 8.41
CA GLU A 77 9.14 5.54 8.51
C GLU A 77 8.54 6.90 8.12
N GLN A 78 7.72 6.96 7.05
CA GLN A 78 7.02 8.20 6.68
C GLN A 78 6.00 8.61 7.74
N ILE A 79 5.17 7.68 8.22
CA ILE A 79 4.15 7.93 9.24
C ILE A 79 4.82 8.47 10.51
N ARG A 80 5.90 7.84 10.97
CA ARG A 80 6.68 8.29 12.12
C ARG A 80 7.29 9.67 11.89
N TYR A 81 7.79 9.95 10.70
CA TYR A 81 8.34 11.26 10.36
C TYR A 81 7.26 12.35 10.44
N VAL A 82 6.12 12.14 9.78
CA VAL A 82 5.00 13.09 9.79
C VAL A 82 4.43 13.28 11.19
N ARG A 83 4.30 12.21 11.98
CA ARG A 83 3.88 12.29 13.39
C ARG A 83 4.80 13.21 14.20
N ARG A 84 6.12 13.07 14.05
CA ARG A 84 7.09 13.94 14.75
C ARG A 84 7.00 15.40 14.33
N GLU A 85 6.77 15.66 13.04
CA GLU A 85 6.57 17.04 12.55
C GLU A 85 5.26 17.62 13.09
N LEU A 86 4.22 16.79 13.21
CA LEU A 86 2.95 17.17 13.83
C LEU A 86 3.13 17.46 15.34
N ASP A 87 3.88 16.63 16.08
CA ASP A 87 4.18 16.87 17.50
C ASP A 87 4.89 18.21 17.73
N LYS A 88 5.92 18.50 16.91
CA LYS A 88 6.61 19.80 16.96
C LYS A 88 5.68 20.95 16.61
N TRP A 89 4.72 20.74 15.72
CA TRP A 89 3.74 21.76 15.37
C TRP A 89 2.76 21.98 16.53
N SER A 90 2.24 20.91 17.14
CA SER A 90 1.38 20.94 18.32
C SER A 90 1.99 21.74 19.47
N VAL A 91 3.24 21.45 19.83
CA VAL A 91 3.97 22.18 20.88
C VAL A 91 4.12 23.66 20.55
N ARG A 92 4.43 24.01 19.30
CA ARG A 92 4.61 25.42 18.89
C ARG A 92 3.32 26.23 18.87
N ASN A 93 2.16 25.57 18.78
CA ASN A 93 0.86 26.23 18.68
C ASN A 93 -0.02 25.96 19.91
N ASP A 94 0.55 25.41 20.99
CA ASP A 94 -0.14 25.11 22.24
C ASP A 94 -1.47 24.38 22.06
N CYS A 95 -1.45 23.31 21.25
CA CYS A 95 -2.62 22.48 20.97
C CYS A 95 -2.24 21.01 20.93
N THR A 96 -3.26 20.15 20.94
CA THR A 96 -3.10 18.70 20.77
C THR A 96 -3.45 18.31 19.34
N CYS A 97 -2.65 17.45 18.72
CA CYS A 97 -2.98 16.92 17.40
C CYS A 97 -2.85 15.41 17.34
N ARG A 98 -3.80 14.74 16.69
CA ARG A 98 -3.75 13.29 16.42
C ARG A 98 -4.12 12.94 14.99
N LEU A 99 -3.55 11.83 14.52
CA LEU A 99 -3.80 11.26 13.21
C LEU A 99 -4.69 10.04 13.39
N GLN A 100 -5.96 10.13 13.01
CA GLN A 100 -6.82 8.94 12.95
C GLN A 100 -6.63 8.27 11.59
N GLY A 101 -6.42 6.96 11.57
CA GLY A 101 -6.39 6.16 10.35
C GLY A 101 -7.63 6.39 9.49
N PHE A 102 -7.47 6.37 8.18
CA PHE A 102 -8.61 6.47 7.26
C PHE A 102 -8.59 5.31 6.27
N SER A 103 -7.51 5.18 5.50
CA SER A 103 -7.40 4.12 4.51
C SER A 103 -5.94 3.70 4.30
N THR A 104 -5.76 2.57 3.63
CA THR A 104 -4.47 2.15 3.07
C THR A 104 -4.67 1.64 1.64
N HIS A 105 -3.82 2.11 0.74
CA HIS A 105 -3.80 1.74 -0.66
C HIS A 105 -2.51 0.98 -1.02
N TYR A 106 -2.67 -0.26 -1.46
CA TYR A 106 -1.59 -1.10 -1.98
C TYR A 106 -1.59 -0.98 -3.50
N ASN A 107 -0.62 -0.25 -4.02
CA ASN A 107 -0.43 -0.04 -5.45
C ASN A 107 0.58 -1.05 -6.00
N PHE A 108 0.20 -1.78 -7.06
CA PHE A 108 1.06 -2.70 -7.79
C PHE A 108 1.11 -2.30 -9.26
N SER A 109 2.31 -1.89 -9.73
CA SER A 109 2.56 -1.56 -11.12
C SER A 109 3.03 -2.79 -11.90
N PHE A 110 2.62 -2.90 -13.16
CA PHE A 110 3.01 -3.97 -14.06
C PHE A 110 3.24 -3.41 -15.48
N PRO A 111 4.06 -4.07 -16.32
CA PRO A 111 4.22 -3.68 -17.71
C PRO A 111 2.86 -3.62 -18.42
N ASP A 112 2.72 -2.72 -19.39
CA ASP A 112 1.45 -2.50 -20.08
C ASP A 112 0.88 -3.83 -20.60
N ALA A 113 -0.29 -4.21 -20.08
CA ALA A 113 -0.88 -5.52 -20.30
C ALA A 113 -1.51 -5.69 -21.70
N ARG A 114 -1.07 -4.93 -22.72
CA ARG A 114 -1.58 -5.06 -24.10
C ARG A 114 -1.06 -6.33 -24.79
N ARG A 115 -1.25 -7.49 -24.15
CA ARG A 115 -0.91 -8.82 -24.71
C ARG A 115 -2.08 -9.50 -25.41
N SER A 116 -3.33 -9.07 -25.22
CA SER A 116 -4.51 -9.54 -25.95
C SER A 116 -5.78 -8.82 -25.47
N THR A 117 -6.92 -9.04 -26.14
CA THR A 117 -8.27 -8.62 -25.67
C THR A 117 -8.70 -9.33 -24.38
N THR A 118 -8.06 -10.45 -24.02
CA THR A 118 -8.34 -11.23 -22.81
C THR A 118 -7.49 -10.83 -21.60
N ARG A 119 -6.44 -10.02 -21.81
CA ARG A 119 -5.47 -9.64 -20.77
C ARG A 119 -5.44 -8.15 -20.45
N THR A 120 -6.60 -7.50 -20.36
CA THR A 120 -6.66 -6.06 -20.05
C THR A 120 -6.57 -5.77 -18.54
N ALA A 121 -6.09 -4.58 -18.16
CA ALA A 121 -6.05 -4.16 -16.76
C ALA A 121 -7.44 -4.17 -16.09
N SER A 122 -8.51 -3.86 -16.85
CA SER A 122 -9.88 -3.97 -16.34
C SER A 122 -10.27 -5.40 -16.03
N LYS A 123 -9.99 -6.36 -16.93
CA LYS A 123 -10.25 -7.79 -16.67
C LYS A 123 -9.43 -8.30 -15.49
N LEU A 124 -8.15 -7.91 -15.42
CA LEU A 124 -7.28 -8.21 -14.27
C LEU A 124 -7.89 -7.70 -12.96
N GLY A 125 -8.28 -6.43 -12.90
CA GLY A 125 -8.88 -5.84 -11.70
C GLY A 125 -10.20 -6.51 -11.31
N TYR A 126 -11.02 -6.93 -12.29
CA TYR A 126 -12.26 -7.65 -12.03
C TYR A 126 -11.98 -9.02 -11.42
N LEU A 127 -11.08 -9.79 -12.03
CA LEU A 127 -10.66 -11.10 -11.56
C LEU A 127 -10.08 -11.01 -10.14
N LEU A 128 -9.19 -10.05 -9.89
CA LEU A 128 -8.60 -9.81 -8.57
C LEU A 128 -9.64 -9.40 -7.51
N ALA A 129 -10.72 -8.74 -7.91
CA ALA A 129 -11.84 -8.45 -7.00
C ALA A 129 -12.61 -9.70 -6.55
N HIS A 130 -12.38 -10.85 -7.18
CA HIS A 130 -12.87 -12.15 -6.71
C HIS A 130 -11.83 -12.93 -5.89
N ILE A 131 -10.55 -12.61 -6.02
CA ILE A 131 -9.44 -13.34 -5.38
C ILE A 131 -9.03 -12.65 -4.06
N LEU A 132 -8.71 -11.36 -4.11
CA LEU A 132 -8.08 -10.66 -2.99
C LEU A 132 -8.97 -10.36 -1.77
N PRO A 133 -10.30 -10.11 -1.87
CA PRO A 133 -11.05 -9.55 -0.74
C PRO A 133 -11.04 -10.40 0.52
N ALA A 134 -11.34 -11.70 0.46
CA ALA A 134 -11.38 -12.56 1.64
C ALA A 134 -10.05 -12.59 2.43
N PRO A 135 -8.89 -12.87 1.80
CA PRO A 135 -7.63 -12.85 2.53
C PRO A 135 -7.20 -11.43 2.95
N VAL A 136 -7.52 -10.37 2.18
CA VAL A 136 -7.24 -8.97 2.58
C VAL A 136 -8.10 -8.54 3.77
N MET A 137 -9.35 -8.99 3.88
CA MET A 137 -10.21 -8.70 5.04
C MET A 137 -9.55 -9.21 6.33
N LEU A 138 -9.04 -10.44 6.33
CA LEU A 138 -8.35 -11.00 7.50
C LEU A 138 -7.03 -10.31 7.82
N LEU A 139 -6.27 -9.87 6.81
CA LEU A 139 -4.96 -9.28 7.04
C LEU A 139 -4.97 -7.76 7.26
N ALA A 140 -6.02 -7.04 6.85
CA ALA A 140 -5.98 -5.58 6.80
C ALA A 140 -7.23 -4.87 7.33
N ALA A 141 -8.38 -5.53 7.32
CA ALA A 141 -9.65 -4.92 7.76
C ALA A 141 -9.85 -5.06 9.28
N ASN A 142 -10.78 -4.30 9.81
CA ASN A 142 -11.19 -4.31 11.21
C ASN A 142 -12.73 -4.34 11.32
N ARG A 143 -13.27 -4.38 12.54
CA ARG A 143 -14.72 -4.49 12.80
C ARG A 143 -15.57 -3.34 12.23
N GLU A 144 -14.97 -2.18 11.97
CA GLU A 144 -15.66 -1.00 11.40
C GLU A 144 -15.39 -0.83 9.90
N SER A 145 -14.67 -1.75 9.27
CA SER A 145 -14.36 -1.65 7.85
C SER A 145 -15.58 -1.71 6.97
N THR A 146 -15.54 -0.90 5.91
CA THR A 146 -16.70 -0.68 5.03
C THR A 146 -16.57 -1.37 3.69
N ALA A 147 -15.34 -1.64 3.24
CA ALA A 147 -15.09 -2.29 1.97
C ALA A 147 -13.65 -2.80 1.86
N VAL A 148 -13.46 -3.81 0.99
CA VAL A 148 -12.19 -4.01 0.29
C VAL A 148 -12.41 -3.69 -1.19
N GLY A 149 -11.53 -2.86 -1.76
CA GLY A 149 -11.64 -2.40 -3.15
C GLY A 149 -10.48 -2.85 -4.02
N VAL A 150 -10.75 -3.04 -5.31
CA VAL A 150 -9.75 -3.32 -6.34
C VAL A 150 -9.99 -2.41 -7.54
N ARG A 151 -8.98 -1.62 -7.89
CA ARG A 151 -9.11 -0.48 -8.79
C ARG A 151 -8.00 -0.53 -9.86
N PRO A 152 -8.32 -0.89 -11.11
CA PRO A 152 -7.35 -0.82 -12.21
C PRO A 152 -7.12 0.64 -12.64
N ARG A 153 -5.88 0.96 -12.97
CA ARG A 153 -5.39 2.32 -13.27
C ARG A 153 -4.32 2.24 -14.37
N GLY A 154 -4.74 1.94 -15.60
CA GLY A 154 -3.80 1.73 -16.71
C GLY A 154 -2.86 0.56 -16.41
N SER A 155 -1.57 0.84 -16.24
CA SER A 155 -0.51 -0.12 -15.93
C SER A 155 -0.31 -0.42 -14.43
N ARG A 156 -1.28 -0.05 -13.58
CA ARG A 156 -1.28 -0.45 -12.16
C ARG A 156 -2.64 -0.90 -11.67
N VAL A 157 -2.66 -1.67 -10.59
CA VAL A 157 -3.86 -1.98 -9.80
C VAL A 157 -3.63 -1.46 -8.38
N GLU A 158 -4.67 -0.86 -7.84
CA GLU A 158 -4.74 -0.33 -6.48
C GLU A 158 -5.73 -1.18 -5.69
N VAL A 159 -5.27 -1.75 -4.58
CA VAL A 159 -6.10 -2.48 -3.61
C VAL A 159 -6.30 -1.60 -2.40
N THR A 160 -7.55 -1.35 -2.02
CA THR A 160 -7.90 -0.37 -0.98
C THR A 160 -8.62 -1.04 0.18
N THR A 161 -8.25 -0.67 1.39
CA THR A 161 -8.87 -1.11 2.65
C THR A 161 -8.75 0.02 3.68
N ASP A 162 -9.38 -0.11 4.83
CA ASP A 162 -9.13 0.78 5.97
C ASP A 162 -7.65 0.76 6.39
N PHE A 163 -7.23 1.78 7.14
CA PHE A 163 -5.89 1.78 7.73
C PHE A 163 -5.70 0.60 8.68
N THR A 164 -4.56 -0.10 8.56
CA THR A 164 -4.22 -1.23 9.44
C THR A 164 -3.16 -0.77 10.45
N PRO A 165 -3.51 -0.49 11.72
CA PRO A 165 -2.58 -0.06 12.75
C PRO A 165 -1.70 -1.21 13.30
N ASP A 166 -1.27 -2.13 12.43
CA ASP A 166 -0.41 -3.27 12.77
C ASP A 166 0.57 -3.53 11.64
N ALA A 167 1.85 -3.32 11.95
CA ALA A 167 2.95 -3.44 11.01
C ALA A 167 3.14 -4.86 10.42
N PRO A 168 3.16 -5.93 11.23
CA PRO A 168 3.15 -7.31 10.72
C PRO A 168 1.99 -7.63 9.77
N LEU A 169 0.77 -7.19 10.09
CA LEU A 169 -0.41 -7.40 9.26
C LEU A 169 -0.35 -6.61 7.94
N MET A 170 0.15 -5.37 7.95
CA MET A 170 0.42 -4.61 6.72
C MET A 170 1.49 -5.29 5.84
N LEU A 171 2.55 -5.84 6.46
CA LEU A 171 3.57 -6.61 5.74
C LEU A 171 2.98 -7.87 5.12
N ALA A 172 2.20 -8.63 5.89
CA ALA A 172 1.49 -9.81 5.41
C ALA A 172 0.55 -9.47 4.24
N THR A 173 -0.22 -8.38 4.36
CA THR A 173 -1.11 -7.88 3.31
C THR A 173 -0.34 -7.51 2.05
N CYS A 174 0.76 -6.76 2.18
CA CYS A 174 1.58 -6.37 1.05
C CYS A 174 2.22 -7.59 0.36
N GLY A 175 2.73 -8.55 1.13
CA GLY A 175 3.32 -9.80 0.62
C GLY A 175 2.29 -10.67 -0.11
N LEU A 176 1.10 -10.85 0.47
CA LEU A 176 -0.02 -11.53 -0.14
C LEU A 176 -0.40 -10.88 -1.47
N ILE A 177 -0.71 -9.58 -1.47
CA ILE A 177 -1.13 -8.86 -2.68
C ILE A 177 -0.06 -8.98 -3.76
N THR A 178 1.21 -8.75 -3.43
CA THR A 178 2.31 -8.82 -4.39
C THR A 178 2.45 -10.23 -4.98
N GLY A 179 2.38 -11.29 -4.17
CA GLY A 179 2.47 -12.67 -4.63
C GLY A 179 1.27 -13.12 -5.46
N VAL A 180 0.05 -12.74 -5.07
CA VAL A 180 -1.17 -13.01 -5.84
C VAL A 180 -1.14 -12.28 -7.17
N MET A 181 -0.79 -10.99 -7.17
CA MET A 181 -0.64 -10.19 -8.40
C MET A 181 0.36 -10.85 -9.34
N GLN A 182 1.52 -11.24 -8.83
CA GLN A 182 2.54 -11.92 -9.64
C GLN A 182 2.06 -13.26 -10.17
N GLY A 183 1.40 -14.09 -9.37
CA GLY A 183 0.84 -15.35 -9.85
C GLY A 183 -0.20 -15.15 -10.96
N VAL A 184 -1.18 -14.25 -10.74
CA VAL A 184 -2.25 -13.98 -11.70
C VAL A 184 -1.72 -13.35 -13.00
N LEU A 185 -0.67 -12.52 -12.94
CA LEU A 185 -0.05 -11.96 -14.15
C LEU A 185 0.57 -13.03 -15.06
N HIS A 186 0.83 -14.24 -14.56
CA HIS A 186 1.29 -15.37 -15.37
C HIS A 186 0.15 -16.20 -15.98
N TRP A 187 -1.10 -15.96 -15.59
CA TRP A 187 -2.25 -16.68 -16.14
C TRP A 187 -2.44 -16.36 -17.63
N PRO A 188 -2.93 -17.33 -18.43
CA PRO A 188 -3.08 -17.17 -19.88
C PRO A 188 -4.12 -16.11 -20.26
N ALA A 189 -5.15 -15.93 -19.43
CA ALA A 189 -6.22 -14.95 -19.60
C ALA A 189 -6.68 -14.42 -18.23
N TYR A 190 -7.50 -13.37 -18.22
CA TYR A 190 -8.07 -12.79 -16.99
C TYR A 190 -9.61 -12.91 -16.92
N ASP A 191 -10.17 -13.95 -17.54
CA ASP A 191 -11.58 -14.29 -17.40
C ASP A 191 -11.86 -15.10 -16.12
N MET A 192 -13.13 -15.29 -15.82
CA MET A 192 -13.60 -15.94 -14.60
C MET A 192 -13.43 -17.47 -14.61
N GLU A 193 -13.18 -18.07 -15.77
CA GLU A 193 -12.94 -19.52 -15.89
C GLU A 193 -11.61 -19.90 -15.23
N GLN A 194 -10.62 -18.99 -15.26
CA GLN A 194 -9.35 -19.17 -14.58
C GLN A 194 -9.48 -19.44 -13.07
N LEU A 195 -10.54 -18.94 -12.41
CA LEU A 195 -10.77 -19.28 -11.01
C LEU A 195 -10.98 -20.79 -10.82
N GLY A 196 -11.70 -21.45 -11.73
CA GLY A 196 -11.88 -22.90 -11.70
C GLY A 196 -10.58 -23.65 -12.00
N HIS A 197 -9.86 -23.25 -13.04
CA HIS A 197 -8.58 -23.88 -13.41
C HIS A 197 -7.52 -23.81 -12.32
N HIS A 198 -7.55 -22.75 -11.49
CA HIS A 198 -6.63 -22.57 -10.38
C HIS A 198 -7.20 -22.95 -9.01
N GLY A 199 -8.38 -23.60 -8.97
CA GLY A 199 -8.99 -24.08 -7.74
C GLY A 199 -9.34 -22.99 -6.74
N ILE A 200 -9.64 -21.77 -7.21
CA ILE A 200 -10.01 -20.64 -6.37
C ILE A 200 -11.49 -20.77 -5.98
N PRO A 201 -11.82 -20.85 -4.67
CA PRO A 201 -13.20 -21.00 -4.22
C PRO A 201 -14.03 -19.77 -4.58
N ARG A 202 -15.32 -19.99 -4.83
CA ARG A 202 -16.27 -18.93 -5.21
C ARG A 202 -17.43 -18.87 -4.23
N LEU A 203 -17.57 -17.72 -3.58
CA LEU A 203 -18.67 -17.41 -2.68
C LEU A 203 -20.01 -17.28 -3.44
N VAL A 204 -21.10 -17.69 -2.80
CA VAL A 204 -22.47 -17.52 -3.29
C VAL A 204 -23.46 -17.21 -2.16
N PRO A 205 -24.29 -16.16 -2.27
CA PRO A 205 -24.21 -15.10 -3.28
C PRO A 205 -22.95 -14.25 -3.13
N PHE A 206 -22.41 -13.79 -4.27
CA PHE A 206 -21.31 -12.82 -4.30
C PHE A 206 -21.60 -11.73 -5.32
N ARG A 207 -21.71 -10.49 -4.86
CA ARG A 207 -22.04 -9.33 -5.72
C ARG A 207 -20.98 -8.26 -5.63
N LEU A 208 -20.16 -8.14 -6.68
CA LEU A 208 -19.26 -7.01 -6.82
C LEU A 208 -20.04 -5.71 -7.04
N ARG A 209 -19.69 -4.68 -6.27
CA ARG A 209 -20.26 -3.34 -6.45
C ARG A 209 -19.27 -2.50 -7.23
N LYS A 210 -19.73 -1.85 -8.30
CA LYS A 210 -18.92 -0.83 -8.98
C LYS A 210 -18.60 0.29 -7.98
N HIS A 211 -17.40 0.82 -8.05
CA HIS A 211 -17.03 1.96 -7.25
C HIS A 211 -17.83 3.19 -7.73
N SER A 212 -18.46 3.93 -6.81
CA SER A 212 -19.47 4.96 -7.13
C SER A 212 -18.89 6.17 -7.88
N SER A 213 -17.67 6.59 -7.54
CA SER A 213 -17.01 7.77 -8.11
C SER A 213 -15.74 7.46 -8.92
N ARG A 214 -15.32 6.20 -9.00
CA ARG A 214 -14.00 5.81 -9.56
C ARG A 214 -14.13 4.53 -10.39
N ARG A 215 -13.18 4.27 -11.29
CA ARG A 215 -13.10 2.95 -11.98
C ARG A 215 -12.67 1.86 -10.98
N GLY A 216 -13.36 0.72 -10.96
CA GLY A 216 -13.02 -0.45 -10.13
C GLY A 216 -14.21 -1.07 -9.42
N TRP A 217 -13.93 -1.99 -8.50
CA TRP A 217 -14.90 -2.80 -7.77
C TRP A 217 -14.66 -2.77 -6.26
N ARG A 218 -15.71 -3.00 -5.50
CA ARG A 218 -15.69 -3.13 -4.04
C ARG A 218 -16.49 -4.35 -3.61
N VAL A 219 -15.99 -5.01 -2.57
CA VAL A 219 -16.74 -5.97 -1.76
C VAL A 219 -17.18 -5.24 -0.50
N LEU A 220 -18.48 -5.02 -0.38
CA LEU A 220 -19.15 -4.38 0.75
C LEU A 220 -19.72 -5.46 1.69
N PRO A 221 -20.21 -5.10 2.90
CA PRO A 221 -21.00 -6.00 3.72
C PRO A 221 -22.13 -6.70 2.96
N SER A 222 -22.84 -5.94 2.12
CA SER A 222 -23.96 -6.43 1.30
C SER A 222 -23.54 -7.17 0.02
N SER A 223 -22.24 -7.35 -0.20
CA SER A 223 -21.73 -8.18 -1.30
C SER A 223 -21.81 -9.67 -0.99
N LEU A 224 -21.93 -10.04 0.29
CA LEU A 224 -22.00 -11.41 0.80
C LEU A 224 -23.31 -11.64 1.56
N ALA A 225 -23.64 -12.91 1.86
CA ALA A 225 -24.82 -13.26 2.65
C ALA A 225 -24.76 -12.75 4.10
N ARG A 226 -23.56 -12.65 4.67
CA ARG A 226 -23.28 -12.17 6.02
C ARG A 226 -22.17 -11.14 5.97
N ASN A 227 -22.23 -10.13 6.83
CA ASN A 227 -21.22 -9.08 6.89
C ASN A 227 -19.86 -9.67 7.32
N PRO A 228 -18.84 -9.67 6.45
CA PRO A 228 -17.55 -10.30 6.75
C PRO A 228 -16.74 -9.55 7.80
N PHE A 229 -17.06 -8.29 8.07
CA PHE A 229 -16.32 -7.48 9.04
C PHE A 229 -16.84 -7.69 10.47
N THR A 230 -18.11 -8.07 10.65
CA THR A 230 -18.73 -8.24 11.97
C THR A 230 -19.01 -9.70 12.34
N ALA A 231 -19.05 -10.62 11.37
CA ALA A 231 -19.18 -12.06 11.63
C ALA A 231 -17.90 -12.63 12.28
N ASP A 232 -18.02 -13.78 12.94
CA ASP A 232 -16.86 -14.53 13.41
C ASP A 232 -16.09 -15.11 12.20
N PRO A 233 -14.80 -14.79 12.02
CA PRO A 233 -14.01 -15.27 10.88
C PRO A 233 -13.83 -16.79 10.85
N ASN A 234 -14.07 -17.50 11.96
CA ASN A 234 -13.95 -18.96 12.08
C ASN A 234 -15.28 -19.70 11.84
N GLU A 235 -16.41 -19.00 11.85
CA GLU A 235 -17.72 -19.63 11.71
C GLU A 235 -17.96 -20.03 10.24
N PRO A 236 -18.32 -21.29 9.94
CA PRO A 236 -18.52 -21.77 8.57
C PRO A 236 -19.89 -21.33 8.01
N ILE A 237 -20.07 -20.02 7.81
CA ILE A 237 -21.36 -19.42 7.42
C ILE A 237 -21.42 -18.98 5.97
N TRP A 238 -20.32 -19.08 5.22
CA TRP A 238 -20.30 -18.69 3.82
C TRP A 238 -20.40 -19.90 2.91
N ARG A 239 -21.44 -19.90 2.08
CA ARG A 239 -21.66 -20.94 1.07
C ARG A 239 -20.75 -20.72 -0.14
N LEU A 240 -20.12 -21.80 -0.58
CA LEU A 240 -19.32 -21.86 -1.80
C LEU A 240 -20.14 -22.42 -2.97
N ARG A 241 -19.67 -22.17 -4.19
CA ARG A 241 -20.36 -22.60 -5.43
C ARG A 241 -20.48 -24.12 -5.55
N ASP A 242 -19.55 -24.86 -4.93
CA ASP A 242 -19.57 -26.32 -4.84
C ASP A 242 -20.54 -26.85 -3.77
N GLY A 243 -21.24 -25.97 -3.05
CA GLY A 243 -22.22 -26.33 -2.03
C GLY A 243 -21.65 -26.40 -0.61
N ARG A 244 -20.32 -26.38 -0.43
CA ARG A 244 -19.71 -26.40 0.92
C ARG A 244 -20.02 -25.12 1.68
N MET A 245 -20.12 -25.25 3.00
CA MET A 245 -20.07 -24.13 3.93
C MET A 245 -18.63 -23.99 4.42
N ALA A 246 -18.10 -22.78 4.42
CA ALA A 246 -16.73 -22.49 4.83
C ALA A 246 -16.67 -21.17 5.62
N SER A 247 -15.68 -21.09 6.49
CA SER A 247 -15.32 -19.89 7.24
C SER A 247 -14.50 -18.94 6.38
N LEU A 248 -14.42 -17.66 6.78
CA LEU A 248 -13.62 -16.66 6.06
C LEU A 248 -12.15 -17.07 6.01
N ARG A 249 -11.66 -17.69 7.09
CA ARG A 249 -10.30 -18.25 7.20
C ARG A 249 -10.02 -19.38 6.23
N GLU A 250 -10.91 -20.37 6.15
CA GLU A 250 -10.78 -21.48 5.19
C GLU A 250 -10.77 -20.96 3.75
N ILE A 251 -11.66 -20.02 3.43
CA ILE A 251 -11.73 -19.38 2.11
C ILE A 251 -10.41 -18.66 1.80
N ALA A 252 -9.88 -17.87 2.73
CA ALA A 252 -8.62 -17.15 2.54
C ALA A 252 -7.43 -18.10 2.37
N ALA A 253 -7.38 -19.20 3.14
CA ALA A 253 -6.35 -20.23 3.03
C ALA A 253 -6.41 -20.94 1.66
N GLU A 254 -7.60 -21.35 1.21
CA GLU A 254 -7.81 -21.98 -0.09
C GLU A 254 -7.42 -21.04 -1.24
N ILE A 255 -7.82 -19.77 -1.18
CA ILE A 255 -7.45 -18.74 -2.16
C ILE A 255 -5.94 -18.54 -2.23
N THR A 256 -5.24 -18.56 -1.09
CA THR A 256 -3.82 -18.21 -1.01
C THR A 256 -2.91 -19.37 -1.42
N ARG A 257 -3.39 -20.62 -1.29
CA ARG A 257 -2.62 -21.84 -1.54
C ARG A 257 -1.90 -21.86 -2.91
N PRO A 258 -2.53 -21.53 -4.06
CA PRO A 258 -1.86 -21.56 -5.36
C PRO A 258 -0.73 -20.52 -5.48
N PHE A 259 -0.78 -19.45 -4.68
CA PHE A 259 0.16 -18.33 -4.76
C PHE A 259 1.30 -18.42 -3.74
N ARG A 260 1.29 -19.42 -2.85
CA ARG A 260 2.24 -19.53 -1.74
C ARG A 260 3.71 -19.49 -2.19
N LYS A 261 4.03 -20.10 -3.34
CA LYS A 261 5.38 -20.07 -3.93
C LYS A 261 5.81 -18.65 -4.31
N GLU A 262 4.92 -17.88 -4.96
CA GLU A 262 5.21 -16.49 -5.36
C GLU A 262 5.28 -15.55 -4.15
N ILE A 263 4.37 -15.70 -3.19
CA ILE A 263 4.41 -14.95 -1.92
C ILE A 263 5.75 -15.20 -1.22
N ARG A 264 6.19 -16.47 -1.12
CA ARG A 264 7.48 -16.83 -0.53
C ARG A 264 8.67 -16.28 -1.29
N ARG A 265 8.62 -16.27 -2.62
CA ARG A 265 9.71 -15.77 -3.48
C ARG A 265 9.94 -14.28 -3.31
N LEU A 266 8.87 -13.49 -3.20
CA LEU A 266 8.92 -12.03 -3.14
C LEU A 266 8.96 -11.48 -1.71
N SER A 267 8.47 -12.26 -0.76
CA SER A 267 8.55 -11.95 0.67
C SER A 267 9.63 -12.82 1.33
N ASP A 268 9.44 -13.19 2.59
CA ASP A 268 10.26 -14.18 3.27
C ASP A 268 9.41 -15.29 3.91
N ALA A 269 10.07 -16.35 4.38
CA ALA A 269 9.39 -17.48 5.01
C ALA A 269 8.63 -17.08 6.30
N ALA A 270 9.07 -16.03 7.00
CA ALA A 270 8.40 -15.56 8.20
C ALA A 270 7.07 -14.87 7.89
N THR A 271 7.02 -14.10 6.80
CA THR A 271 5.81 -13.44 6.29
C THR A 271 4.79 -14.49 5.85
N VAL A 272 5.22 -15.52 5.11
CA VAL A 272 4.34 -16.62 4.72
C VAL A 272 3.79 -17.35 5.93
N ARG A 273 4.66 -17.70 6.92
CA ARG A 273 4.19 -18.32 8.16
C ARG A 273 3.21 -17.44 8.93
N HIS A 274 3.40 -16.13 8.93
CA HIS A 274 2.47 -15.22 9.59
C HIS A 274 1.11 -15.17 8.87
N ILE A 275 1.10 -15.11 7.53
CA ILE A 275 -0.12 -15.21 6.71
C ILE A 275 -0.85 -16.52 7.01
N ASP A 276 -0.12 -17.64 6.97
CA ASP A 276 -0.69 -18.97 7.24
C ASP A 276 -1.23 -19.07 8.67
N ALA A 277 -0.50 -18.57 9.67
CA ALA A 277 -0.94 -18.55 11.06
C ALA A 277 -2.19 -17.68 11.27
N VAL A 278 -2.29 -16.53 10.58
CA VAL A 278 -3.54 -15.76 10.61
C VAL A 278 -4.64 -16.61 9.98
N PHE A 279 -4.46 -17.18 8.80
CA PHE A 279 -5.53 -17.98 8.17
C PHE A 279 -5.88 -19.27 8.93
N ALA A 280 -4.99 -19.81 9.76
CA ALA A 280 -5.27 -20.93 10.64
C ALA A 280 -5.95 -20.53 11.97
N GLY A 281 -5.97 -19.23 12.31
CA GLY A 281 -6.44 -18.74 13.61
C GLY A 281 -5.37 -18.75 14.71
N ASP A 282 -4.16 -19.22 14.41
CA ASP A 282 -3.01 -19.25 15.33
C ASP A 282 -2.38 -17.85 15.57
N ALA A 283 -2.67 -16.90 14.70
CA ALA A 283 -2.28 -15.49 14.85
C ALA A 283 -3.47 -14.56 14.66
N ARG A 284 -3.47 -13.46 15.42
CA ARG A 284 -4.60 -12.52 15.43
C ARG A 284 -4.70 -11.72 14.13
N SER A 285 -5.91 -11.66 13.60
CA SER A 285 -6.45 -10.63 12.72
C SER A 285 -6.99 -9.47 13.55
N LEU A 286 -7.12 -8.28 12.96
CA LEU A 286 -7.90 -7.20 13.62
C LEU A 286 -9.42 -7.52 13.67
N LEU A 287 -9.88 -8.49 12.88
CA LEU A 287 -11.24 -9.03 12.96
C LEU A 287 -11.46 -9.94 14.17
N ASP A 288 -10.41 -10.38 14.88
CA ASP A 288 -10.58 -11.18 16.11
C ASP A 288 -10.95 -10.32 17.33
N PHE A 289 -10.80 -9.01 17.23
CA PHE A 289 -11.16 -8.10 18.30
C PHE A 289 -12.66 -7.77 18.25
N PRO A 290 -13.29 -7.47 19.39
CA PRO A 290 -14.70 -7.08 19.43
C PRO A 290 -14.95 -5.69 18.81
N LYS A 291 -13.93 -4.83 18.77
CA LYS A 291 -13.98 -3.46 18.24
C LYS A 291 -12.69 -3.12 17.50
N ARG A 292 -12.71 -2.05 16.70
CA ARG A 292 -11.51 -1.47 16.08
C ARG A 292 -10.49 -1.09 17.17
N PRO A 293 -9.18 -1.35 16.99
CA PRO A 293 -8.17 -1.04 18.00
C PRO A 293 -7.91 0.47 18.15
N ASN A 294 -7.67 0.93 19.38
CA ASN A 294 -7.38 2.35 19.70
C ASN A 294 -6.16 2.92 18.95
N ALA A 295 -5.20 2.06 18.54
CA ALA A 295 -4.07 2.48 17.72
C ALA A 295 -4.48 3.04 16.35
N TYR A 296 -5.73 2.83 15.93
CA TYR A 296 -6.34 3.46 14.77
C TYR A 296 -6.61 4.97 15.01
N ASP A 297 -6.90 5.39 16.24
CA ASP A 297 -7.33 6.76 16.54
C ASP A 297 -6.18 7.74 16.83
N ASP A 298 -4.96 7.22 16.98
CA ASP A 298 -3.71 7.98 17.11
C ASP A 298 -2.52 7.25 16.45
N ALA A 299 -2.56 7.21 15.11
CA ALA A 299 -1.59 6.55 14.26
C ALA A 299 -0.20 7.19 14.35
N GLY A 300 0.83 6.34 14.41
CA GLY A 300 2.24 6.75 14.46
C GLY A 300 2.75 7.15 15.84
N HIS A 301 1.87 7.43 16.80
CA HIS A 301 2.25 7.68 18.19
C HIS A 301 2.36 6.36 18.97
N LEU A 302 1.35 5.48 18.84
CA LEU A 302 1.26 4.23 19.60
C LEU A 302 2.00 3.04 18.95
N ILE A 303 2.39 3.16 17.68
CA ILE A 303 2.86 2.03 16.88
C ILE A 303 4.37 2.10 16.69
N ASN A 304 5.07 1.17 17.32
CA ASN A 304 6.52 1.06 17.22
C ASN A 304 6.90 -0.02 16.20
N TRP A 305 7.20 0.39 14.97
CA TRP A 305 7.76 -0.46 13.91
C TRP A 305 9.02 -1.23 14.37
N ASN A 306 9.83 -0.64 15.25
CA ASN A 306 11.11 -1.20 15.70
C ASN A 306 10.98 -2.25 16.82
N ARG A 307 9.77 -2.55 17.32
CA ARG A 307 9.58 -3.46 18.47
C ARG A 307 9.82 -4.95 18.15
N ARG A 308 9.86 -5.35 16.88
CA ARG A 308 10.26 -6.71 16.49
C ARG A 308 11.63 -6.67 15.82
N ARG A 309 12.46 -7.69 16.09
CA ARG A 309 13.67 -8.03 15.30
C ARG A 309 13.24 -8.47 13.90
N VAL A 310 12.65 -7.56 13.11
CA VAL A 310 12.35 -7.85 11.71
C VAL A 310 13.68 -7.74 10.97
N ARG A 311 14.08 -8.85 10.35
CA ARG A 311 15.33 -8.95 9.59
C ARG A 311 15.45 -7.74 8.65
N HIS A 312 16.54 -6.99 8.79
CA HIS A 312 16.72 -5.77 8.00
C HIS A 312 17.12 -6.16 6.57
N TRP A 313 16.15 -6.12 5.66
CA TRP A 313 16.49 -6.07 4.24
C TRP A 313 17.23 -4.75 3.98
N ALA A 314 18.35 -4.82 3.25
CA ALA A 314 19.04 -3.63 2.81
C ALA A 314 18.12 -2.76 1.96
N ARG A 315 18.39 -1.45 1.93
CA ARG A 315 17.67 -0.52 1.06
C ARG A 315 17.71 -1.00 -0.39
N SER A 316 16.60 -0.80 -1.12
CA SER A 316 16.58 -1.08 -2.56
C SER A 316 17.42 -0.05 -3.33
N ASP A 317 17.66 -0.28 -4.61
CA ASP A 317 18.46 0.63 -5.41
C ASP A 317 17.70 1.93 -5.70
N TYR A 318 16.39 1.88 -5.91
CA TYR A 318 15.52 3.04 -5.99
C TYR A 318 15.54 3.84 -4.70
N GLU A 319 15.50 3.18 -3.55
CA GLU A 319 15.58 3.87 -2.26
C GLU A 319 16.92 4.59 -2.11
N LYS A 320 18.04 3.96 -2.48
CA LYS A 320 19.37 4.61 -2.47
C LYS A 320 19.42 5.81 -3.41
N VAL A 321 18.86 5.70 -4.61
CA VAL A 321 18.77 6.81 -5.57
C VAL A 321 17.92 7.94 -5.01
N ILE A 322 16.75 7.65 -4.46
CA ILE A 322 15.85 8.65 -3.89
C ILE A 322 16.50 9.38 -2.71
N HIS A 323 17.21 8.67 -1.83
CA HIS A 323 17.96 9.31 -0.75
C HIS A 323 19.05 10.27 -1.26
N ARG A 324 19.72 9.94 -2.36
CA ARG A 324 20.68 10.87 -3.00
C ARG A 324 19.98 12.07 -3.62
N VAL A 325 18.82 11.87 -4.23
CA VAL A 325 18.01 12.94 -4.84
C VAL A 325 17.51 13.94 -3.80
N ILE A 326 17.01 13.46 -2.66
CA ILE A 326 16.48 14.32 -1.59
C ILE A 326 17.56 14.91 -0.68
N ALA A 327 18.83 14.51 -0.82
CA ALA A 327 19.95 15.18 -0.16
C ALA A 327 20.21 16.59 -0.73
N HIS A 328 19.60 16.93 -1.87
CA HIS A 328 19.75 18.23 -2.57
C HIS A 328 21.18 18.56 -3.03
N GLU A 329 22.10 17.60 -2.94
CA GLU A 329 23.47 17.71 -3.43
C GLU A 329 23.55 17.42 -4.95
N PRO A 330 24.47 18.05 -5.69
CA PRO A 330 24.64 17.74 -7.11
C PRO A 330 25.15 16.31 -7.33
N ILE A 331 24.42 15.53 -8.12
CA ILE A 331 24.75 14.15 -8.48
C ILE A 331 25.54 14.14 -9.79
N ARG A 332 26.64 13.38 -9.85
CA ARG A 332 27.39 13.19 -11.10
C ARG A 332 26.82 12.03 -11.91
N ILE A 333 26.36 12.33 -13.13
CA ILE A 333 25.83 11.36 -14.10
C ILE A 333 26.68 11.49 -15.37
N GLY A 334 27.48 10.46 -15.65
CA GLY A 334 28.50 10.53 -16.70
C GLY A 334 29.55 11.62 -16.42
N ARG A 335 29.73 12.53 -17.37
CA ARG A 335 30.68 13.66 -17.28
C ARG A 335 30.07 14.92 -16.64
N ASN A 336 28.75 14.98 -16.48
CA ASN A 336 28.05 16.18 -16.02
C ASN A 336 27.59 16.08 -14.57
N ARG A 337 27.36 17.23 -13.93
CA ARG A 337 26.78 17.34 -12.58
C ARG A 337 25.37 17.90 -12.69
N TYR A 338 24.43 17.25 -12.01
CA TYR A 338 23.02 17.54 -12.07
C TYR A 338 22.48 17.82 -10.67
N LYS A 339 21.62 18.84 -10.51
CA LYS A 339 20.89 19.09 -9.27
C LYS A 339 19.42 18.73 -9.48
N ALA A 340 18.85 17.94 -8.56
CA ALA A 340 17.43 17.59 -8.62
C ALA A 340 16.57 18.83 -8.36
N GLU A 341 15.63 19.12 -9.25
CA GLU A 341 14.69 20.25 -9.12
C GLU A 341 13.33 19.79 -8.59
N ARG A 342 12.83 18.66 -9.08
CA ARG A 342 11.55 18.08 -8.65
C ARG A 342 11.44 16.60 -9.00
N MET A 343 10.58 15.89 -8.29
CA MET A 343 10.08 14.60 -8.77
C MET A 343 8.96 14.83 -9.79
N GLN A 344 8.92 14.01 -10.83
CA GLN A 344 7.85 13.96 -11.81
C GLN A 344 7.11 12.63 -11.66
N GLY A 345 5.90 12.68 -11.12
CA GLY A 345 5.18 11.46 -10.74
C GLY A 345 5.99 10.60 -9.74
N TRP A 346 5.84 9.28 -9.83
CA TRP A 346 6.44 8.34 -8.86
C TRP A 346 7.80 7.77 -9.30
N TYR A 347 8.16 7.91 -10.57
CA TYR A 347 9.23 7.15 -11.20
C TYR A 347 10.26 8.02 -11.94
N GLU A 348 9.99 9.31 -12.11
CA GLU A 348 10.86 10.22 -12.84
C GLU A 348 11.34 11.37 -11.95
N VAL A 349 12.52 11.89 -12.25
CA VAL A 349 13.12 13.03 -11.57
C VAL A 349 13.61 14.03 -12.61
N VAL A 350 13.24 15.29 -12.42
CA VAL A 350 13.71 16.40 -13.25
C VAL A 350 14.97 16.97 -12.61
N PHE A 351 16.04 17.03 -13.39
CA PHE A 351 17.31 17.60 -13.01
C PHE A 351 17.65 18.82 -13.85
N CYS A 352 18.42 19.73 -13.26
CA CYS A 352 19.08 20.81 -13.97
C CYS A 352 20.58 20.50 -14.10
N ASP A 353 21.10 20.57 -15.33
CA ASP A 353 22.53 20.50 -15.59
C ASP A 353 23.22 21.75 -15.01
N MET A 354 24.18 21.54 -14.12
CA MET A 354 24.82 22.65 -13.41
C MET A 354 25.64 23.56 -14.33
N LYS A 355 26.13 23.03 -15.47
CA LYS A 355 26.93 23.77 -16.46
C LYS A 355 26.05 24.47 -17.49
N THR A 356 25.14 23.74 -18.14
CA THR A 356 24.35 24.29 -19.26
C THR A 356 23.01 24.90 -18.83
N LYS A 357 22.60 24.69 -17.57
CA LYS A 357 21.27 25.02 -17.04
C LYS A 357 20.10 24.34 -17.76
N ALA A 358 20.39 23.39 -18.65
CA ALA A 358 19.37 22.62 -19.35
C ALA A 358 18.68 21.64 -18.40
N ARG A 359 17.36 21.49 -18.55
CA ARG A 359 16.59 20.49 -17.82
C ARG A 359 16.69 19.13 -18.51
N ARG A 360 16.78 18.08 -17.71
CA ARG A 360 16.77 16.70 -18.16
C ARG A 360 15.96 15.82 -17.21
N VAL A 361 15.16 14.93 -17.78
CA VAL A 361 14.39 13.95 -17.02
C VAL A 361 15.13 12.62 -17.06
N PHE A 362 15.24 11.98 -15.91
CA PHE A 362 15.72 10.61 -15.78
C PHE A 362 14.68 9.80 -15.01
N ASN A 363 14.44 8.56 -15.42
CA ASN A 363 13.65 7.62 -14.61
C ASN A 363 14.54 6.91 -13.58
N LEU A 364 13.93 6.23 -12.60
CA LEU A 364 14.69 5.55 -11.54
C LEU A 364 15.59 4.43 -12.07
N ASP A 365 15.17 3.69 -13.11
CA ASP A 365 16.01 2.65 -13.73
C ASP A 365 17.28 3.23 -14.36
N ASP A 366 17.16 4.36 -15.06
CA ASP A 366 18.30 5.07 -15.66
C ASP A 366 19.27 5.54 -14.57
N LEU A 367 18.73 6.11 -13.49
CA LEU A 367 19.53 6.60 -12.37
C LEU A 367 20.26 5.47 -11.64
N VAL A 368 19.63 4.32 -11.44
CA VAL A 368 20.29 3.14 -10.88
C VAL A 368 21.44 2.71 -11.79
N ARG A 369 21.18 2.48 -13.08
CA ARG A 369 22.21 2.05 -14.04
C ARG A 369 23.38 3.01 -14.14
N LEU A 370 23.10 4.31 -14.22
CA LEU A 370 24.12 5.34 -14.41
C LEU A 370 24.94 5.63 -13.14
N THR A 371 24.37 5.39 -11.95
CA THR A 371 25.09 5.59 -10.69
C THR A 371 25.85 4.36 -10.21
N GLN A 372 25.49 3.16 -10.69
CA GLN A 372 26.20 1.91 -10.41
C GLN A 372 27.41 1.66 -11.33
N ARG A 373 27.44 2.22 -12.55
CA ARG A 373 28.58 2.18 -13.50
C ARG A 373 29.86 2.91 -13.02
N LYS A 374 29.98 3.15 -11.71
CA LYS A 374 31.13 3.77 -11.04
C LYS A 374 31.90 2.79 -10.15
N ARG A 375 31.80 1.49 -10.41
CA ARG A 375 32.77 0.52 -9.91
C ARG A 375 33.60 0.02 -11.06
#